data_AF-A0AAV0U0R6-F1
#
_entry.id   AF-A0AAV0U0R6-F1
#
_cell.length_a   1.000
_cell.length_b   1.000
_cell.length_c   1.000
_cell.angle_alpha   90.00
_cell.angle_beta   90.00
_cell.angle_gamma   90.00
#
_symmetry.space_group_name_H-M   'P 1'
#
loop_
_entity.id
_entity.type
_entity.pdbx_description
1 polymer ?
#
loop_
_entity_poly.entity_id
_entity_poly.type
_entity_poly.pdbx_seq_one_letter_code
_entity_poly.pdbx_strand_id
1 'polypeptide(L)'
;MGLNHTNKWTSSPDPVLLPRYSTRLFRSSFVTCFSVGGAVRCGLWGCAFAAFVVLLTSLNYWRHPVTGWRRSADMTAVVGAAVYHAYFCVAVCQESLVQLLYVLVVANSGYCYLRARKAPNQNVSSAWHCGLHLLSNVANVLLYLGVSM
;
A
#
# COMPACT_ATOMS: atom_id res chain seq x y z
N MET A 1 6.00 55.68 8.14
CA MET A 1 5.30 54.85 9.16
C MET A 1 4.98 53.51 8.51
N GLY A 2 5.43 52.42 9.14
CA GLY A 2 5.83 51.17 8.47
C GLY A 2 4.70 50.30 7.91
N LEU A 3 5.00 49.70 6.76
CA LEU A 3 4.30 48.58 6.15
C LEU A 3 4.56 47.31 6.99
N ASN A 4 3.56 46.84 7.72
CA ASN A 4 3.59 45.54 8.38
C ASN A 4 3.45 44.43 7.34
N HIS A 5 4.57 44.02 6.74
CA HIS A 5 4.69 42.72 6.09
C HIS A 5 4.61 41.63 7.16
N THR A 6 3.40 41.15 7.43
CA THR A 6 3.21 39.93 8.23
C THR A 6 3.81 38.77 7.44
N ASN A 7 4.96 38.30 7.90
CA ASN A 7 5.61 37.09 7.45
C ASN A 7 4.60 35.92 7.48
N LYS A 8 4.09 35.51 6.32
CA LYS A 8 3.53 34.18 6.11
C LYS A 8 4.71 33.19 6.13
N TRP A 9 5.24 32.93 7.32
CA TRP A 9 6.03 31.73 7.54
C TRP A 9 5.11 30.56 7.22
N THR A 10 5.49 29.81 6.20
CA THR A 10 4.82 28.59 5.75
C THR A 10 4.78 27.60 6.90
N SER A 11 3.69 27.59 7.67
CA SER A 11 3.40 26.50 8.61
C SER A 11 3.37 25.21 7.80
N SER A 12 4.26 24.27 8.13
CA SER A 12 4.25 22.96 7.50
C SER A 12 2.86 22.35 7.68
N PRO A 13 2.27 21.75 6.63
CA PRO A 13 0.92 21.20 6.73
C PRO A 13 0.83 20.16 7.86
N ASP A 14 -0.21 20.24 8.66
CA ASP A 14 -0.38 19.36 9.80
C ASP A 14 -0.53 17.88 9.36
N PRO A 15 0.10 16.94 10.09
CA PRO A 15 -0.07 15.52 9.83
C PRO A 15 -1.54 15.06 9.92
N VAL A 16 -1.95 14.22 8.99
CA VAL A 16 -3.29 13.60 8.95
C VAL A 16 -3.48 12.57 10.08
N LEU A 17 -2.38 12.04 10.63
CA LEU A 17 -2.37 11.03 11.68
C LEU A 17 -1.43 11.42 12.82
N LEU A 18 -1.80 11.03 14.05
CA LEU A 18 -0.89 11.09 15.18
C LEU A 18 0.37 10.23 14.92
N PRO A 19 1.56 10.64 15.41
CA PRO A 19 2.84 9.98 15.09
C PRO A 19 2.89 8.48 15.39
N ARG A 20 2.22 8.02 16.45
CA ARG A 20 2.15 6.58 16.78
C ARG A 20 1.47 5.75 15.70
N TYR A 21 0.43 6.29 15.06
CA TYR A 21 -0.34 5.59 14.04
C TYR A 21 0.35 5.65 12.68
N SER A 22 0.97 6.79 12.33
CA SER A 22 1.80 6.88 11.14
C SER A 22 3.02 5.97 11.22
N THR A 23 3.69 5.89 12.39
CA THR A 23 4.82 4.98 12.63
C THR A 23 4.42 3.52 12.47
N ARG A 24 3.23 3.14 12.96
CA ARG A 24 2.69 1.80 12.74
C ARG A 24 2.53 1.49 11.25
N LEU A 25 1.96 2.41 10.48
CA LEU A 25 1.76 2.24 9.04
C LEU A 25 3.07 2.20 8.27
N PHE A 26 4.01 3.08 8.64
CA PHE A 26 5.37 3.08 8.10
C PHE A 26 6.06 1.72 8.31
N ARG A 27 5.98 1.17 9.53
CA ARG A 27 6.53 -0.16 9.83
C ARG A 27 5.81 -1.26 9.06
N SER A 28 4.48 -1.23 8.99
CA SER A 28 3.74 -2.26 8.26
C SER A 28 3.96 -2.19 6.75
N SER A 29 4.41 -1.07 6.18
CA SER A 29 4.79 -1.00 4.75
C SER A 29 5.97 -1.91 4.40
N PHE A 30 6.85 -2.22 5.36
CA PHE A 30 7.96 -3.17 5.13
C PHE A 30 7.50 -4.60 4.87
N VAL A 31 6.23 -4.95 5.12
CA VAL A 31 5.68 -6.24 4.69
C VAL A 31 5.78 -6.39 3.15
N THR A 32 5.77 -5.28 2.40
CA THR A 32 5.96 -5.31 0.94
C THR A 32 7.34 -5.80 0.50
N CYS A 33 8.34 -5.80 1.39
CA CYS A 33 9.63 -6.46 1.10
C CYS A 33 9.46 -7.95 0.78
N PHE A 34 8.49 -8.64 1.39
CA PHE A 34 8.19 -10.04 1.07
C PHE A 34 7.68 -10.21 -0.35
N SER A 35 6.83 -9.30 -0.84
CA SER A 35 6.39 -9.34 -2.23
C SER A 35 7.52 -9.02 -3.20
N VAL A 36 8.38 -8.04 -2.90
CA VAL A 36 9.57 -7.76 -3.73
C VAL A 36 10.48 -8.99 -3.80
N GLY A 37 10.86 -9.55 -2.65
CA GLY A 37 11.73 -10.73 -2.61
C GLY A 37 11.10 -11.98 -3.24
N GLY A 38 9.80 -12.19 -3.01
CA GLY A 38 9.04 -13.29 -3.61
C GLY A 38 8.98 -13.20 -5.13
N ALA A 39 8.67 -12.03 -5.67
CA ALA A 39 8.65 -11.80 -7.12
C ALA A 39 10.03 -11.98 -7.75
N VAL A 40 11.10 -11.47 -7.13
CA VAL A 40 12.48 -11.67 -7.60
C VAL A 40 12.84 -13.16 -7.61
N ARG A 41 12.52 -13.89 -6.54
CA ARG A 41 12.78 -15.33 -6.45
C ARG A 41 12.05 -16.13 -7.55
N CYS A 42 10.85 -15.70 -7.91
CA CYS A 42 10.04 -16.30 -8.98
C CYS A 42 10.39 -15.79 -10.39
N GLY A 43 11.39 -14.91 -10.56
CA GLY A 43 11.76 -14.33 -11.86
C GLY A 43 10.73 -13.33 -12.42
N LEU A 44 9.77 -12.87 -11.61
CA LEU A 44 8.67 -11.99 -12.01
C LEU A 44 9.08 -10.51 -11.87
N TRP A 45 10.01 -10.05 -12.70
CA TRP A 45 10.62 -8.72 -12.58
C TRP A 45 9.61 -7.56 -12.66
N GLY A 46 8.57 -7.66 -13.49
CA GLY A 46 7.51 -6.64 -13.56
C GLY A 46 6.74 -6.52 -12.24
N CYS A 47 6.40 -7.65 -11.63
CA CYS A 47 5.76 -7.69 -10.31
C CYS A 47 6.69 -7.16 -9.21
N ALA A 48 7.98 -7.53 -9.26
CA ALA A 48 8.99 -7.04 -8.32
C ALA A 48 9.12 -5.51 -8.39
N PHE A 49 9.19 -4.97 -9.61
CA PHE A 49 9.24 -3.52 -9.82
C PHE A 49 7.98 -2.82 -9.29
N ALA A 50 6.80 -3.33 -9.62
CA ALA A 50 5.54 -2.77 -9.13
C ALA A 50 5.46 -2.76 -7.59
N ALA A 51 5.82 -3.87 -6.94
CA ALA A 51 5.86 -3.97 -5.48
C ALA A 51 6.91 -3.04 -4.87
N PHE A 52 8.07 -2.88 -5.51
CA PHE A 52 9.12 -1.99 -5.05
C PHE A 52 8.71 -0.52 -5.13
N VAL A 53 8.04 -0.11 -6.21
CA VAL A 53 7.47 1.25 -6.33
C VAL A 53 6.47 1.51 -5.21
N VAL A 54 5.56 0.57 -4.93
CA VAL A 54 4.61 0.68 -3.81
C VAL A 54 5.34 0.85 -2.48
N LEU A 55 6.37 0.04 -2.21
CA LEU A 55 7.17 0.16 -0.99
C LEU A 55 7.76 1.57 -0.85
N LEU A 56 8.40 2.08 -1.90
CA LEU A 56 9.03 3.40 -1.87
C LEU A 56 8.02 4.52 -1.66
N THR A 57 6.90 4.50 -2.38
CA THR A 57 5.87 5.54 -2.24
C THR A 57 5.20 5.50 -0.87
N SER A 58 4.94 4.30 -0.35
CA SER A 58 4.34 4.12 0.97
C SER A 58 5.27 4.61 2.08
N LEU A 59 6.56 4.23 2.05
CA LEU A 59 7.53 4.73 3.02
C LEU A 59 7.70 6.26 2.93
N ASN A 60 7.72 6.81 1.71
CA ASN A 60 7.84 8.25 1.50
C ASN A 60 6.62 9.04 1.99
N TYR A 61 5.42 8.45 1.94
CA TYR A 61 4.20 9.06 2.46
C TYR A 61 4.11 8.90 3.99
N TRP A 62 4.23 7.67 4.52
CA TRP A 62 3.98 7.39 5.93
C TRP A 62 5.02 7.97 6.89
N ARG A 63 6.23 8.32 6.43
CA ARG A 63 7.21 9.05 7.25
C ARG A 63 6.67 10.40 7.75
N HIS A 64 5.81 11.06 6.97
CA HIS A 64 5.18 12.33 7.34
C HIS A 64 3.88 12.50 6.52
N PRO A 65 2.76 11.93 7.00
CA PRO A 65 1.53 11.82 6.23
C PRO A 65 0.76 13.13 6.25
N VAL A 66 0.92 13.92 5.21
CA VAL A 66 0.17 15.17 4.97
C VAL A 66 -0.66 15.04 3.71
N THR A 67 -1.73 15.81 3.59
CA THR A 67 -2.45 15.89 2.31
C THR A 67 -1.53 16.48 1.24
N GLY A 68 -1.59 15.95 0.02
CA GLY A 68 -0.78 16.43 -1.10
C GLY A 68 -0.26 15.31 -2.00
N TRP A 69 0.70 15.67 -2.86
CA TRP A 69 1.17 14.81 -3.95
C TRP A 69 1.78 13.47 -3.50
N ARG A 70 2.43 13.42 -2.32
CA ARG A 70 3.02 12.17 -1.80
C ARG A 70 1.96 11.10 -1.55
N ARG A 71 0.79 11.52 -1.05
CA ARG A 71 -0.36 10.65 -0.89
C ARG A 71 -0.91 10.19 -2.23
N SER A 72 -1.04 11.10 -3.19
CA SER A 72 -1.52 10.76 -4.53
C SER A 72 -0.59 9.75 -5.21
N ALA A 73 0.73 9.96 -5.14
CA ALA A 73 1.72 9.04 -5.68
C ALA A 73 1.61 7.63 -5.05
N ASP A 74 1.47 7.54 -3.73
CA ASP A 74 1.26 6.27 -3.03
C ASP A 74 -0.03 5.57 -3.44
N MET A 75 -1.16 6.30 -3.47
CA MET A 75 -2.43 5.73 -3.90
C MET A 75 -2.40 5.27 -5.36
N THR A 76 -1.77 6.04 -6.25
CA THR A 76 -1.60 5.68 -7.67
C THR A 76 -0.71 4.44 -7.82
N ALA A 77 0.39 4.35 -7.09
CA ALA A 77 1.26 3.17 -7.11
C ALA A 77 0.52 1.92 -6.63
N VAL A 78 -0.23 2.00 -5.53
CA VAL A 78 -1.01 0.87 -5.00
C VAL A 78 -2.09 0.43 -5.99
N VAL A 79 -2.85 1.37 -6.57
CA VAL A 79 -3.89 1.03 -7.56
C VAL A 79 -3.28 0.44 -8.83
N GLY A 80 -2.20 1.05 -9.35
CA GLY A 80 -1.50 0.54 -10.53
C GLY A 80 -0.95 -0.86 -10.32
N ALA A 81 -0.31 -1.11 -9.16
CA ALA A 81 0.17 -2.43 -8.79
C ALA A 81 -1.00 -3.43 -8.67
N ALA A 82 -2.11 -3.06 -8.03
CA ALA A 82 -3.27 -3.93 -7.89
C ALA A 82 -3.86 -4.33 -9.26
N VAL A 83 -3.99 -3.38 -10.19
CA VAL A 83 -4.46 -3.64 -11.56
C VAL A 83 -3.49 -4.55 -12.30
N TYR A 84 -2.17 -4.29 -12.19
CA TYR A 84 -1.16 -5.12 -12.84
C TYR A 84 -1.18 -6.58 -12.33
N HIS A 85 -1.30 -6.78 -11.01
CA HIS A 85 -1.39 -8.12 -10.42
C HIS A 85 -2.72 -8.81 -10.75
N ALA A 86 -3.83 -8.06 -10.83
CA ALA A 86 -5.12 -8.59 -11.29
C ALA A 86 -5.06 -9.06 -12.75
N TYR A 87 -4.42 -8.28 -13.63
CA TYR A 87 -4.13 -8.70 -15.00
C TYR A 87 -3.31 -9.98 -15.02
N PHE A 88 -2.23 -10.05 -14.24
CA PHE A 88 -1.39 -11.25 -14.14
C PHE A 88 -2.17 -12.48 -13.66
N CYS A 89 -3.06 -12.31 -12.68
CA CYS A 89 -3.93 -13.36 -12.19
C CYS A 89 -4.89 -13.89 -13.27
N VAL A 90 -5.46 -13.02 -14.10
CA VAL A 90 -6.47 -13.42 -15.10
C VAL A 90 -5.84 -13.92 -16.39
N ALA A 91 -4.74 -13.29 -16.83
CA ALA A 91 -4.17 -13.53 -18.15
C ALA A 91 -2.97 -14.50 -18.14
N VAL A 92 -2.27 -14.65 -17.01
CA VAL A 92 -1.00 -15.42 -16.94
C VAL A 92 -1.15 -16.65 -16.07
N CYS A 93 -1.70 -16.53 -14.87
CA CYS A 93 -1.91 -17.66 -13.95
C CYS A 93 -2.88 -18.69 -14.56
N GLN A 94 -2.48 -19.95 -14.69
CA GLN A 94 -3.34 -21.03 -15.21
C GLN A 94 -4.03 -21.83 -14.09
N GLU A 95 -3.55 -21.72 -12.86
CA GLU A 95 -4.03 -22.48 -11.72
C GLU A 95 -5.32 -21.88 -11.14
N SER A 96 -6.46 -22.50 -11.44
CA SER A 96 -7.79 -22.00 -11.06
C SER A 96 -7.97 -21.85 -9.53
N LEU A 97 -7.38 -22.75 -8.75
CA LEU A 97 -7.42 -22.64 -7.28
C LEU A 97 -6.65 -21.39 -6.79
N VAL A 98 -5.50 -21.10 -7.38
CA VAL A 98 -4.72 -19.90 -7.05
C VAL A 98 -5.47 -18.64 -7.44
N GLN A 99 -6.11 -18.62 -8.61
CA GLN A 99 -6.94 -17.49 -9.02
C GLN A 99 -8.09 -17.23 -8.03
N LEU A 100 -8.82 -18.28 -7.63
CA LEU A 100 -9.91 -18.18 -6.66
C LEU A 100 -9.41 -17.65 -5.31
N LEU A 101 -8.33 -18.23 -4.78
CA LEU A 101 -7.74 -17.81 -3.52
C LEU A 101 -7.21 -16.35 -3.60
N TYR A 102 -6.58 -15.97 -4.71
CA TYR A 102 -6.13 -14.60 -4.95
C TYR A 102 -7.31 -13.62 -4.88
N VAL A 103 -8.41 -13.89 -5.60
CA VAL A 103 -9.62 -13.04 -5.59
C VAL A 103 -10.20 -12.92 -4.18
N LEU A 104 -10.29 -14.03 -3.44
CA LEU A 104 -10.79 -14.02 -2.06
C LEU A 104 -9.92 -13.18 -1.11
N VAL A 105 -8.60 -13.29 -1.22
CA VAL A 105 -7.67 -12.52 -0.38
C VAL A 105 -7.69 -11.04 -0.76
N VAL A 106 -7.73 -10.70 -2.05
CA VAL A 106 -7.88 -9.31 -2.53
C VAL A 106 -9.20 -8.70 -2.06
N ALA A 107 -10.30 -9.45 -2.13
CA ALA A 107 -11.60 -9.00 -1.62
C ALA A 107 -11.54 -8.71 -0.11
N ASN A 108 -10.88 -9.57 0.67
CA ASN A 108 -10.68 -9.32 2.11
C ASN A 108 -9.76 -8.11 2.38
N SER A 109 -8.74 -7.89 1.54
CA SER A 109 -7.93 -6.66 1.63
C SER A 109 -8.77 -5.40 1.35
N GLY A 110 -9.65 -5.46 0.34
CA GLY A 110 -10.64 -4.41 0.08
C GLY A 110 -11.59 -4.18 1.26
N TYR A 111 -12.04 -5.26 1.92
CA TYR A 111 -12.82 -5.15 3.16
C TYR A 111 -12.03 -4.45 4.27
N CYS A 112 -10.75 -4.78 4.47
CA CYS A 112 -9.88 -4.08 5.40
C CYS A 112 -9.79 -2.58 5.09
N TYR A 113 -9.68 -2.19 3.81
CA TYR A 113 -9.73 -0.79 3.40
C TYR A 113 -11.02 -0.11 3.85
N LEU A 114 -12.17 -0.70 3.53
CA LEU A 114 -13.48 -0.13 3.87
C LEU A 114 -13.66 0.01 5.38
N ARG A 115 -13.22 -0.98 6.17
CA ARG A 115 -13.25 -0.93 7.63
C ARG A 115 -12.32 0.15 8.18
N ALA A 116 -11.14 0.34 7.59
CA ALA A 116 -10.23 1.42 7.97
C ALA A 116 -10.87 2.80 7.75
N ARG A 117 -11.63 2.98 6.66
CA ARG A 117 -12.33 4.24 6.34
C ARG A 117 -13.53 4.53 7.24
N LYS A 118 -14.20 3.50 7.74
CA LYS A 118 -15.37 3.61 8.63
C LYS A 118 -15.01 3.49 10.12
N ALA A 119 -13.72 3.43 10.46
CA ALA A 119 -13.28 3.21 11.82
C ALA A 119 -13.60 4.43 12.72
N PRO A 120 -14.00 4.20 13.99
CA PRO A 120 -14.40 5.26 14.90
C PRO A 120 -13.24 6.13 15.39
N ASN A 121 -12.00 5.64 15.26
CA ASN A 121 -10.80 6.37 15.67
C ASN A 121 -9.57 5.93 14.86
N GLN A 122 -8.51 6.73 14.95
CA GLN A 122 -7.26 6.49 14.22
C GLN A 122 -6.57 5.18 14.59
N ASN A 123 -6.72 4.69 15.84
CA ASN A 123 -6.14 3.41 16.25
C ASN A 123 -6.77 2.25 15.48
N VAL A 124 -8.09 2.16 15.49
CA VAL A 124 -8.82 1.11 14.76
C VAL A 124 -8.60 1.25 13.26
N SER A 125 -8.62 2.48 12.75
CA SER A 125 -8.40 2.77 11.32
C SER A 125 -7.05 2.21 10.83
N SER A 126 -5.97 2.54 11.53
CA SER A 126 -4.64 2.12 11.10
C SER A 126 -4.33 0.65 11.44
N ALA A 127 -5.05 0.01 12.37
CA ALA A 127 -4.99 -1.45 12.53
C ALA A 127 -5.59 -2.17 11.31
N TRP A 128 -6.78 -1.75 10.85
CA TRP A 128 -7.37 -2.27 9.61
C TRP A 128 -6.50 -2.02 8.39
N HIS A 129 -5.83 -0.87 8.32
CA HIS A 129 -4.89 -0.56 7.24
C HIS A 129 -3.64 -1.45 7.27
N CYS A 130 -3.13 -1.82 8.46
CA CYS A 130 -2.10 -2.86 8.56
C CYS A 130 -2.60 -4.21 8.04
N GLY A 131 -3.87 -4.55 8.31
CA GLY A 131 -4.52 -5.73 7.73
C GLY A 131 -4.52 -5.71 6.19
N LEU A 132 -4.80 -4.54 5.59
CA LEU A 132 -4.67 -4.33 4.15
C LEU A 132 -3.24 -4.58 3.66
N HIS A 133 -2.22 -4.04 4.32
CA HIS A 133 -0.82 -4.31 3.94
C HIS A 133 -0.53 -5.82 3.98
N LEU A 134 -0.95 -6.50 5.04
CA LEU A 134 -0.70 -7.94 5.18
C LEU A 134 -1.38 -8.74 4.08
N LEU A 135 -2.70 -8.58 3.93
CA LEU A 135 -3.49 -9.38 2.99
C LEU A 135 -3.12 -9.11 1.53
N SER A 136 -2.86 -7.85 1.15
CA SER A 136 -2.41 -7.54 -0.21
C SER A 136 -1.06 -8.20 -0.53
N ASN A 137 -0.12 -8.23 0.42
CA ASN A 137 1.17 -8.88 0.19
C ASN A 137 1.07 -10.41 0.21
N VAL A 138 0.17 -10.99 1.01
CA VAL A 138 -0.15 -12.44 0.95
C VAL A 138 -0.74 -12.80 -0.42
N ALA A 139 -1.69 -12.00 -0.94
CA ALA A 139 -2.24 -12.21 -2.28
C ALA A 139 -1.15 -12.18 -3.36
N ASN A 140 -0.25 -11.20 -3.29
CA ASN A 140 0.88 -11.08 -4.22
C ASN A 140 1.77 -12.33 -4.17
N VAL A 141 2.22 -12.77 -2.99
CA VAL A 141 3.08 -13.96 -2.86
C VAL A 141 2.38 -15.22 -3.35
N LEU A 142 1.10 -15.41 -3.01
CA LEU A 142 0.28 -16.51 -3.50
C LEU A 142 0.22 -16.53 -5.03
N LEU A 143 -0.02 -15.37 -5.65
CA LEU A 143 -0.05 -15.23 -7.11
C LEU A 143 1.30 -15.56 -7.73
N TYR A 144 2.41 -15.09 -7.16
CA TYR A 144 3.75 -15.37 -7.70
C TYR A 144 4.06 -16.85 -7.67
N LEU A 145 3.72 -17.53 -6.57
CA LEU A 145 3.90 -18.97 -6.46
C LEU A 145 3.12 -19.70 -7.55
N GLY A 146 1.83 -19.40 -7.73
CA GLY A 146 1.00 -20.08 -8.73
C GLY A 146 1.32 -19.74 -10.18
N VAL A 147 2.02 -18.64 -10.46
CA VAL A 147 2.51 -18.33 -11.82
C VAL A 147 3.88 -18.95 -12.09
N SER A 148 4.67 -19.20 -11.05
CA SER A 148 6.03 -19.74 -11.17
C SER A 148 6.12 -21.27 -11.09
N MET A 149 5.01 -21.95 -10.81
CA MET A 149 4.88 -23.41 -10.88
C MET A 149 4.52 -23.85 -12.29
#